data_AF-A0A2V9KT10-F1
#
_entry.id   AF-A0A2V9KT10-F1
#
_cell.length_a   1.000
_cell.length_b   1.000
_cell.length_c   1.000
_cell.angle_alpha   90.00
_cell.angle_beta   90.00
_cell.angle_gamma   90.00
#
_symmetry.space_group_name_H-M   'P 1'
#
loop_
_entity.id
_entity.type
_entity.pdbx_description
1 polymer ?
#
loop_
_entity_poly.entity_id
_entity_poly.type
_entity_poly.pdbx_seq_one_letter_code
_entity_poly.pdbx_strand_id
1 'polypeptide(L)'
;MMKNLLRVIAGAVAMATLMRAQAPTAAPARQQTPPRLAVPIEPIAAIVEAFRSHAIVALGNEEFRGNEQCHAFRLSLIRDPRFTGAVNDIVVEFGNARYQDLMDRFVEGEEVPYESLRQVWLNTTQPVQEWAFPIYEEFFRAVRLVNVSLPREHRLRVLLGDPPIDWDSVHSREDIHKWLGDRDAHAVSYGGRFWRRAGAP
;
A
#
# COMPACT_ATOMS: atom_id res chain seq x y z
N MET A 1 75.80 -16.15 5.06
CA MET A 1 74.99 -17.30 4.62
C MET A 1 73.66 -17.25 5.35
N MET A 2 72.54 -16.97 4.64
CA MET A 2 71.12 -17.32 4.90
C MET A 2 70.57 -17.15 6.35
N LYS A 3 69.39 -16.57 6.66
CA LYS A 3 68.13 -16.28 5.94
C LYS A 3 67.28 -15.36 6.84
N ASN A 4 66.39 -14.60 6.20
CA ASN A 4 65.32 -13.72 6.70
C ASN A 4 64.59 -14.15 8.00
N LEU A 5 64.16 -13.15 8.79
CA LEU A 5 62.75 -13.07 9.22
C LEU A 5 62.34 -11.62 9.58
N LEU A 6 61.08 -11.32 9.24
CA LEU A 6 60.36 -10.05 9.18
C LEU A 6 60.46 -9.14 10.41
N ARG A 7 60.50 -7.83 10.13
CA ARG A 7 60.19 -6.72 11.04
C ARG A 7 58.69 -6.41 11.01
N VAL A 8 58.03 -6.40 12.16
CA VAL A 8 56.84 -5.57 12.42
C VAL A 8 56.93 -5.07 13.85
N ILE A 9 57.21 -3.77 14.03
CA ILE A 9 56.95 -3.06 15.28
C ILE A 9 55.94 -1.97 14.93
N ALA A 10 54.80 -2.02 15.63
CA ALA A 10 53.69 -1.11 15.48
C ALA A 10 54.13 0.35 15.73
N GLY A 11 53.98 1.20 14.71
CA GLY A 11 54.12 2.64 14.84
C GLY A 11 52.74 3.29 14.81
N ALA A 12 52.28 3.79 15.96
CA ALA A 12 51.11 4.66 16.03
C ALA A 12 51.48 6.02 15.41
N VAL A 13 50.94 6.31 14.21
CA VAL A 13 51.03 7.63 13.60
C VAL A 13 49.92 8.48 14.17
N ALA A 14 50.27 9.44 15.03
CA ALA A 14 49.37 10.52 15.42
C ALA A 14 49.26 11.51 14.24
N MET A 15 48.19 11.39 13.45
CA MET A 15 47.88 12.31 12.36
C MET A 15 46.97 13.40 12.92
N ALA A 16 47.53 14.58 13.18
CA ALA A 16 46.77 15.76 13.56
C ALA A 16 45.99 16.29 12.34
N THR A 17 44.72 15.90 12.21
CA THR A 17 43.80 16.50 11.23
C THR A 17 43.29 17.83 11.76
N LEU A 18 43.78 18.92 11.16
CA LEU A 18 43.24 20.26 11.35
C LEU A 18 41.85 20.33 10.66
N MET A 19 40.76 20.12 11.42
CA MET A 19 39.42 20.34 10.89
C MET A 19 39.14 21.83 10.76
N ARG A 20 39.05 22.31 9.53
CA ARG A 20 38.54 23.65 9.22
C ARG A 20 37.02 23.59 9.34
N ALA A 21 36.45 24.20 10.38
CA ALA A 21 35.01 24.32 10.55
C ALA A 21 34.43 25.09 9.35
N GLN A 22 33.74 24.38 8.45
CA GLN A 22 32.87 25.02 7.46
C GLN A 22 31.55 25.30 8.17
N ALA A 23 31.23 26.58 8.36
CA ALA A 23 29.90 26.97 8.80
C ALA A 23 28.89 26.50 7.74
N PRO A 24 27.79 25.84 8.14
CA PRO A 24 26.76 25.42 7.19
C PRO A 24 26.17 26.68 6.54
N THR A 25 26.33 26.80 5.23
CA THR A 25 25.63 27.83 4.46
C THR A 25 24.14 27.51 4.52
N ALA A 26 23.39 28.25 5.34
CA ALA A 26 21.94 28.13 5.37
C ALA A 26 21.40 28.43 3.96
N ALA A 27 20.76 27.44 3.34
CA ALA A 27 20.03 27.67 2.11
C ALA A 27 18.95 28.74 2.38
N PRO A 28 18.71 29.69 1.45
CA PRO A 28 17.67 30.68 1.63
C PRO A 28 16.33 29.96 1.81
N ALA A 29 15.64 30.27 2.91
CA ALA A 29 14.28 29.79 3.13
C ALA A 29 13.44 30.21 1.92
N ARG A 30 12.97 29.23 1.13
CA ARG A 30 11.90 29.50 0.15
C ARG A 30 10.75 30.07 0.95
N GLN A 31 10.40 31.33 0.70
CA GLN A 31 9.15 31.92 1.18
C GLN A 31 8.02 31.01 0.67
N GLN A 32 7.48 30.20 1.57
CA GLN A 32 6.29 29.42 1.30
C GLN A 32 5.16 30.44 1.22
N THR A 33 4.63 30.66 0.02
CA THR A 33 3.38 31.40 -0.16
C THR A 33 2.36 30.79 0.79
N PRO A 34 1.66 31.58 1.63
CA PRO A 34 0.70 31.03 2.58
C PRO A 34 -0.27 30.12 1.82
N PRO A 35 -0.48 28.88 2.28
CA PRO A 35 -1.34 27.94 1.58
C PRO A 35 -2.72 28.57 1.44
N ARG A 36 -3.20 28.67 0.20
CA ARG A 36 -4.58 29.08 -0.04
C ARG A 36 -5.47 28.07 0.67
N LEU A 37 -6.40 28.54 1.50
CA LEU A 37 -7.35 27.67 2.17
C LEU A 37 -8.08 26.82 1.13
N ALA A 38 -8.09 25.51 1.34
CA ALA A 38 -8.85 24.60 0.50
C ALA A 38 -10.34 24.92 0.63
N VAL A 39 -11.04 25.01 -0.50
CA VAL A 39 -12.50 25.12 -0.53
C VAL A 39 -13.06 23.72 -0.68
N PRO A 40 -13.95 23.26 0.23
CA PRO A 40 -14.59 21.96 0.09
C PRO A 40 -15.35 21.85 -1.24
N ILE A 41 -15.17 20.72 -1.92
CA ILE A 41 -15.90 20.35 -3.14
C ILE A 41 -16.59 19.01 -2.93
N GLU A 42 -17.51 18.63 -3.82
CA GLU A 42 -18.15 17.31 -3.77
C GLU A 42 -17.08 16.21 -3.95
N PRO A 43 -16.84 15.36 -2.93
CA PRO A 43 -15.66 14.52 -2.89
C PRO A 43 -15.66 13.38 -3.93
N ILE A 44 -16.82 12.81 -4.28
CA ILE A 44 -16.89 11.75 -5.29
C ILE A 44 -16.58 12.32 -6.67
N ALA A 45 -17.21 13.45 -7.04
CA ALA A 45 -16.92 14.15 -8.29
C ALA A 45 -15.43 14.53 -8.39
N ALA A 46 -14.82 14.99 -7.30
CA ALA A 46 -13.40 15.32 -7.27
C ALA A 46 -12.50 14.12 -7.57
N ILE A 47 -12.79 12.96 -6.97
CA ILE A 47 -12.04 11.72 -7.19
C ILE A 47 -12.22 11.23 -8.64
N VAL A 48 -13.46 11.22 -9.15
CA VAL A 48 -13.75 10.79 -10.52
C VAL A 48 -13.06 11.71 -11.54
N GLU A 49 -13.10 13.02 -11.33
CA GLU A 49 -12.44 13.99 -12.21
C GLU A 49 -10.91 13.83 -12.16
N ALA A 50 -10.32 13.50 -11.01
CA ALA A 50 -8.88 13.26 -10.90
C ALA A 50 -8.40 12.13 -11.82
N PHE A 51 -9.20 11.08 -12.02
CA PHE A 51 -8.86 9.97 -12.94
C PHE A 51 -8.73 10.38 -14.41
N ARG A 52 -9.21 11.57 -14.81
CA ARG A 52 -9.02 12.09 -16.18
C ARG A 52 -7.58 12.50 -16.47
N SER A 53 -6.79 12.77 -15.42
CA SER A 53 -5.39 13.19 -15.54
C SER A 53 -4.42 12.30 -14.73
N HIS A 54 -4.93 11.45 -13.85
CA HIS A 54 -4.12 10.57 -12.99
C HIS A 54 -4.56 9.12 -13.17
N ALA A 55 -3.62 8.23 -13.44
CA ALA A 55 -3.89 6.79 -13.49
C ALA A 55 -4.15 6.20 -12.09
N ILE A 56 -3.67 6.87 -11.04
CA ILE A 56 -3.77 6.42 -9.65
C ILE A 56 -4.22 7.61 -8.79
N VAL A 57 -5.28 7.39 -8.02
CA VAL A 57 -5.75 8.32 -6.98
C VAL A 57 -5.64 7.60 -5.64
N ALA A 58 -4.79 8.11 -4.75
CA ALA A 58 -4.57 7.52 -3.43
C ALA A 58 -5.48 8.19 -2.39
N LEU A 59 -6.22 7.36 -1.64
CA LEU A 59 -6.99 7.81 -0.48
C LEU A 59 -6.21 7.44 0.78
N GLY A 60 -5.67 8.45 1.46
CA GLY A 60 -5.07 8.25 2.77
C GLY A 60 -6.13 7.81 3.80
N ASN A 61 -5.71 7.02 4.77
CA ASN A 61 -6.50 6.78 5.97
C ASN A 61 -5.91 7.67 7.07
N GLU A 62 -6.53 8.83 7.34
CA GLU A 62 -6.01 9.75 8.36
C GLU A 62 -6.24 9.25 9.78
N GLU A 63 -7.03 8.19 9.98
CA GLU A 63 -7.34 7.68 11.32
C GLU A 63 -7.27 6.14 11.39
N PHE A 64 -6.25 5.66 12.09
CA PHE A 64 -6.25 4.32 12.68
C PHE A 64 -7.40 4.21 13.70
N ARG A 65 -8.00 3.02 13.86
CA ARG A 65 -9.12 2.65 14.78
C ARG A 65 -10.56 2.68 14.23
N GLY A 66 -10.79 2.28 12.98
CA GLY A 66 -12.16 1.99 12.54
C GLY A 66 -13.04 3.22 12.34
N ASN A 67 -12.51 4.24 11.66
CA ASN A 67 -13.25 5.45 11.35
C ASN A 67 -14.46 5.15 10.45
N GLU A 68 -15.65 5.16 11.05
CA GLU A 68 -16.93 4.87 10.40
C GLU A 68 -17.29 5.91 9.33
N GLN A 69 -16.86 7.17 9.47
CA GLN A 69 -17.14 8.23 8.49
C GLN A 69 -16.35 8.01 7.19
N CYS A 70 -15.05 7.71 7.31
CA CYS A 70 -14.22 7.33 6.17
C CYS A 70 -14.72 6.04 5.52
N HIS A 71 -15.16 5.08 6.32
CA HIS A 71 -15.76 3.85 5.81
C HIS A 71 -17.07 4.13 5.04
N ALA A 72 -18.00 4.87 5.63
CA ALA A 72 -19.25 5.26 4.98
C ALA A 72 -18.99 6.01 3.67
N PHE A 73 -17.98 6.89 3.64
CA PHE A 73 -17.56 7.56 2.41
C PHE A 73 -17.05 6.56 1.36
N ARG A 74 -16.17 5.61 1.72
CA ARG A 74 -15.68 4.57 0.79
C ARG A 74 -16.82 3.72 0.24
N LEU A 75 -17.81 3.37 1.07
CA LEU A 75 -19.01 2.66 0.61
C LEU A 75 -19.83 3.50 -0.37
N SER A 76 -20.03 4.79 -0.10
CA SER A 76 -20.70 5.71 -1.03
C SER A 76 -19.94 5.83 -2.35
N LEU A 77 -18.61 5.90 -2.30
CA LEU A 77 -17.76 5.96 -3.48
C LEU A 77 -17.88 4.69 -4.34
N ILE A 78 -17.79 3.51 -3.72
CA ILE A 78 -17.93 2.21 -4.42
C ILE A 78 -19.30 2.07 -5.09
N ARG A 79 -20.36 2.59 -4.46
CA ARG A 79 -21.74 2.50 -4.95
C ARG A 79 -22.07 3.54 -6.02
N ASP A 80 -21.22 4.54 -6.24
CA ASP A 80 -21.49 5.59 -7.22
C ASP A 80 -21.16 5.12 -8.65
N PRO A 81 -22.13 5.13 -9.58
CA PRO A 81 -21.89 4.69 -10.96
C PRO A 81 -20.82 5.50 -11.70
N ARG A 82 -20.59 6.77 -11.30
CA ARG A 82 -19.53 7.60 -11.87
C ARG A 82 -18.15 7.04 -11.54
N PHE A 83 -18.01 6.42 -10.37
CA PHE A 83 -16.77 5.77 -9.94
C PHE A 83 -16.55 4.44 -10.67
N THR A 84 -17.56 3.57 -10.73
CA THR A 84 -17.45 2.28 -11.45
C THR A 84 -17.29 2.48 -12.97
N GLY A 85 -17.74 3.62 -13.51
CA GLY A 85 -17.48 4.01 -14.90
C GLY A 85 -16.07 4.54 -15.17
N ALA A 86 -15.32 4.91 -14.13
CA ALA A 86 -13.99 5.52 -14.24
C ALA A 86 -12.85 4.62 -13.75
N VAL A 87 -13.14 3.59 -12.95
CA VAL A 87 -12.15 2.79 -12.21
C VAL A 87 -12.38 1.30 -12.43
N ASN A 88 -11.27 0.55 -12.60
CA ASN A 88 -11.29 -0.91 -12.75
C ASN A 88 -10.77 -1.64 -11.51
N ASP A 89 -9.80 -1.06 -10.80
CA ASP A 89 -9.07 -1.71 -9.72
C ASP A 89 -9.07 -0.84 -8.46
N ILE A 90 -9.25 -1.47 -7.30
CA ILE A 90 -9.09 -0.84 -5.99
C ILE A 90 -8.00 -1.60 -5.23
N VAL A 91 -6.92 -0.90 -4.84
CA VAL A 91 -5.86 -1.47 -4.00
C VAL A 91 -6.18 -1.20 -2.53
N VAL A 92 -6.15 -2.24 -1.70
CA VAL A 92 -6.40 -2.12 -0.25
C VAL A 92 -5.20 -2.58 0.56
N GLU A 93 -4.92 -1.89 1.66
CA GLU A 93 -3.77 -2.21 2.52
C GLU A 93 -4.05 -3.31 3.55
N PHE A 94 -5.32 -3.65 3.77
CA PHE A 94 -5.84 -4.55 4.79
C PHE A 94 -6.15 -5.95 4.23
N GLY A 95 -5.35 -6.41 3.26
CA GLY A 95 -5.59 -7.67 2.58
C GLY A 95 -4.31 -8.32 2.09
N ASN A 96 -4.08 -9.58 2.48
CA ASN A 96 -2.90 -10.37 2.14
C ASN A 96 -2.99 -10.93 0.70
N ALA A 97 -2.02 -10.57 -0.14
CA ALA A 97 -1.92 -10.97 -1.55
C ALA A 97 -1.87 -12.48 -1.80
N ARG A 98 -1.52 -13.30 -0.80
CA ARG A 98 -1.62 -14.76 -0.85
C ARG A 98 -3.03 -15.23 -1.18
N TYR A 99 -4.04 -14.46 -0.81
CA TYR A 99 -5.46 -14.76 -1.02
C TYR A 99 -6.06 -14.05 -2.24
N GLN A 100 -5.25 -13.55 -3.17
CA GLN A 100 -5.73 -12.78 -4.33
C GLN A 100 -6.73 -13.57 -5.19
N ASP A 101 -6.44 -14.84 -5.49
CA ASP A 101 -7.34 -15.69 -6.28
C ASP A 101 -8.68 -15.93 -5.55
N LEU A 102 -8.64 -16.06 -4.23
CA LEU A 102 -9.85 -16.19 -3.41
C LEU A 102 -10.69 -14.90 -3.47
N MET A 103 -10.06 -13.74 -3.35
CA MET A 103 -10.74 -12.45 -3.42
C MET A 103 -11.31 -12.19 -4.81
N ASP A 104 -10.56 -12.47 -5.88
CA ASP A 104 -11.02 -12.30 -7.26
C ASP A 104 -12.32 -13.10 -7.50
N ARG A 105 -12.37 -14.38 -7.10
CA ARG A 105 -13.60 -15.20 -7.17
C ARG A 105 -14.73 -14.64 -6.30
N PHE A 106 -14.42 -14.21 -5.08
CA PHE A 106 -15.42 -13.66 -4.16
C PHE A 106 -16.07 -12.39 -4.74
N VAL A 107 -15.32 -11.46 -5.30
CA VAL A 107 -15.89 -10.23 -5.87
C VAL A 107 -16.56 -10.45 -7.22
N GLU A 108 -16.25 -11.54 -7.92
CA GLU A 108 -16.95 -11.98 -9.14
C GLU A 108 -18.31 -12.65 -8.86
N GLY A 109 -18.60 -12.98 -7.60
CA GLY A 109 -19.89 -13.52 -7.15
C GLY A 109 -19.86 -15.00 -6.77
N GLU A 110 -18.70 -15.67 -6.76
CA GLU A 110 -18.61 -17.06 -6.34
C GLU A 110 -18.84 -17.22 -4.83
N GLU A 111 -19.49 -18.29 -4.41
CA GLU A 111 -19.63 -18.60 -2.98
C GLU A 111 -18.28 -19.00 -2.39
N VAL A 112 -17.85 -18.26 -1.37
CA VAL A 112 -16.60 -18.51 -0.64
C VAL A 112 -16.93 -18.70 0.84
N PRO A 113 -16.51 -19.81 1.47
CA PRO A 113 -16.73 -20.03 2.90
C PRO A 113 -16.15 -18.90 3.74
N TYR A 114 -16.90 -18.47 4.76
CA TYR A 114 -16.48 -17.37 5.63
C TYR A 114 -15.12 -17.61 6.28
N GLU A 115 -14.85 -18.85 6.71
CA GLU A 115 -13.58 -19.24 7.32
C GLU A 115 -12.38 -19.00 6.41
N SER A 116 -12.55 -19.17 5.11
CA SER A 116 -11.53 -18.89 4.10
C SER A 116 -11.45 -17.39 3.80
N LEU A 117 -12.60 -16.72 3.70
CA LEU A 117 -12.68 -15.30 3.38
C LEU A 117 -12.01 -14.44 4.46
N ARG A 118 -12.26 -14.72 5.75
CA ARG A 118 -11.69 -13.93 6.85
C ARG A 118 -10.17 -14.01 6.94
N GLN A 119 -9.53 -15.01 6.34
CA GLN A 119 -8.07 -15.09 6.31
C GLN A 119 -7.45 -13.92 5.53
N VAL A 120 -8.18 -13.33 4.58
CA VAL A 120 -7.70 -12.21 3.74
C VAL A 120 -7.21 -11.04 4.61
N TRP A 121 -7.99 -10.64 5.62
CA TRP A 121 -7.68 -9.49 6.47
C TRP A 121 -7.12 -9.88 7.85
N LEU A 122 -7.29 -11.13 8.29
CA LEU A 122 -6.73 -11.60 9.57
C LEU A 122 -5.29 -12.09 9.48
N ASN A 123 -4.82 -12.51 8.29
CA ASN A 123 -3.47 -13.04 8.09
C ASN A 123 -2.56 -12.07 7.32
N THR A 124 -2.59 -10.78 7.62
CA THR A 124 -1.66 -9.81 7.01
C THR A 124 -0.30 -9.82 7.71
N THR A 125 0.70 -9.13 7.14
CA THR A 125 2.01 -8.90 7.78
C THR A 125 1.91 -8.03 9.04
N GLN A 126 0.80 -7.31 9.19
CA GLN A 126 0.44 -6.53 10.36
C GLN A 126 -0.85 -7.08 10.98
N PRO A 127 -0.76 -8.20 11.75
CA PRO A 127 -1.91 -8.85 12.37
C PRO A 127 -2.38 -8.03 13.57
N VAL A 128 -2.94 -6.86 13.29
CA VAL A 128 -3.48 -5.93 14.27
C VAL A 128 -4.97 -6.20 14.45
N GLN A 129 -5.48 -6.04 15.68
CA GLN A 129 -6.88 -6.36 16.02
C GLN A 129 -7.88 -5.53 15.19
N GLU A 130 -7.46 -4.37 14.72
CA GLU A 130 -8.24 -3.43 13.94
C GLU A 130 -8.77 -4.05 12.65
N TRP A 131 -7.99 -4.90 11.95
CA TRP A 131 -8.49 -5.54 10.73
C TRP A 131 -9.68 -6.45 10.97
N ALA A 132 -9.90 -6.91 12.21
CA ALA A 132 -11.09 -7.67 12.58
C ALA A 132 -12.36 -6.82 12.74
N PHE A 133 -12.29 -5.50 12.57
CA PHE A 133 -13.48 -4.66 12.62
C PHE A 133 -14.41 -4.94 11.42
N PRO A 134 -15.74 -4.94 11.63
CA PRO A 134 -16.71 -5.30 10.59
C PRO A 134 -16.59 -4.49 9.29
N ILE A 135 -16.06 -3.27 9.38
CA ILE A 135 -15.93 -2.35 8.24
C ILE A 135 -15.06 -2.92 7.10
N TYR A 136 -14.03 -3.70 7.41
CA TYR A 136 -13.12 -4.23 6.39
C TYR A 136 -13.77 -5.37 5.60
N GLU A 137 -14.54 -6.22 6.29
CA GLU A 137 -15.37 -7.22 5.64
C GLU A 137 -16.49 -6.57 4.81
N GLU A 138 -17.18 -5.57 5.38
CA GLU A 138 -18.26 -4.86 4.70
C GLU A 138 -17.78 -4.21 3.39
N PHE A 139 -16.55 -3.69 3.37
CA PHE A 139 -15.92 -3.16 2.16
C PHE A 139 -15.91 -4.20 1.03
N PHE A 140 -15.38 -5.40 1.26
CA PHE A 140 -15.32 -6.45 0.24
C PHE A 140 -16.72 -6.89 -0.21
N ARG A 141 -17.67 -6.97 0.72
CA ARG A 141 -19.07 -7.30 0.42
C ARG A 141 -19.75 -6.22 -0.43
N ALA A 142 -19.46 -4.95 -0.17
CA ALA A 142 -19.98 -3.84 -0.97
C ALA A 142 -19.47 -3.90 -2.41
N VAL A 143 -18.18 -4.20 -2.62
CA VAL A 143 -17.63 -4.39 -3.96
C VAL A 143 -18.31 -5.57 -4.68
N ARG A 144 -18.45 -6.73 -4.01
CA ARG A 144 -19.18 -7.88 -4.56
C ARG A 144 -20.60 -7.50 -4.97
N LEU A 145 -21.34 -6.80 -4.10
CA LEU A 145 -22.73 -6.41 -4.37
C LEU A 145 -22.83 -5.50 -5.60
N VAL A 146 -21.93 -4.51 -5.72
CA VAL A 146 -21.86 -3.64 -6.89
C VAL A 146 -21.53 -4.45 -8.15
N ASN A 147 -20.53 -5.32 -8.10
CA ASN A 147 -20.12 -6.14 -9.24
C ASN A 147 -21.21 -7.05 -9.79
N VAL A 148 -22.09 -7.58 -8.93
CA VAL A 148 -23.24 -8.40 -9.36
C VAL A 148 -24.18 -7.62 -10.27
N SER A 149 -24.29 -6.30 -10.09
CA SER A 149 -25.13 -5.43 -10.91
C SER A 149 -24.46 -4.91 -12.18
N LEU A 150 -23.15 -5.14 -12.35
CA LEU A 150 -22.36 -4.58 -13.45
C LEU A 150 -22.06 -5.62 -14.54
N PRO A 151 -22.02 -5.18 -15.82
CA PRO A 151 -21.40 -5.96 -16.91
C PRO A 151 -19.96 -6.34 -16.55
N ARG A 152 -19.49 -7.49 -17.04
CA ARG A 152 -18.20 -8.06 -16.65
C ARG A 152 -17.03 -7.09 -16.88
N GLU A 153 -17.09 -6.31 -17.95
CA GLU A 153 -16.13 -5.30 -18.35
C GLU A 153 -16.04 -4.08 -17.41
N HIS A 154 -17.04 -3.86 -16.55
CA HIS A 154 -17.11 -2.74 -15.61
C HIS A 154 -16.98 -3.17 -14.15
N ARG A 155 -16.77 -4.46 -13.89
CA ARG A 155 -16.63 -4.95 -12.52
C ARG A 155 -15.32 -4.48 -11.91
N LEU A 156 -15.41 -4.02 -10.67
CA LEU A 156 -14.27 -3.61 -9.87
C LEU A 156 -13.49 -4.85 -9.40
N ARG A 157 -12.18 -4.85 -9.62
CA ARG A 157 -11.27 -5.81 -9.00
C ARG A 157 -10.70 -5.23 -7.70
N VAL A 158 -10.52 -6.08 -6.69
CA VAL A 158 -9.86 -5.70 -5.44
C VAL A 158 -8.47 -6.31 -5.37
N LEU A 159 -7.45 -5.47 -5.36
CA LEU A 159 -6.05 -5.86 -5.28
C LEU A 159 -5.60 -5.80 -3.81
N LEU A 160 -5.14 -6.94 -3.32
CA LEU A 160 -4.70 -7.12 -1.93
C LEU A 160 -3.26 -6.63 -1.79
N GLY A 161 -3.07 -5.49 -1.13
CA GLY A 161 -1.81 -4.75 -1.13
C GLY A 161 -0.76 -5.30 -0.15
N ASP A 162 -1.16 -6.04 0.88
CA ASP A 162 -0.24 -6.61 1.86
C ASP A 162 0.56 -7.79 1.28
N PRO A 163 1.87 -7.91 1.56
CA PRO A 163 2.71 -8.99 1.03
C PRO A 163 2.14 -10.39 1.29
N PRO A 164 2.45 -11.39 0.43
CA PRO A 164 1.84 -12.71 0.46
C PRO A 164 2.38 -13.62 1.59
N ILE A 165 2.32 -13.16 2.84
CA ILE A 165 2.84 -13.88 4.00
C ILE A 165 2.10 -15.20 4.22
N ASP A 166 2.85 -16.23 4.57
CA ASP A 166 2.37 -17.56 4.93
C ASP A 166 2.71 -17.84 6.40
N TRP A 167 1.77 -17.58 7.30
CA TRP A 167 2.00 -17.72 8.74
C TRP A 167 2.33 -19.16 9.17
N ASP A 168 1.90 -20.18 8.42
CA ASP A 168 2.25 -21.58 8.69
C ASP A 168 3.76 -21.84 8.48
N SER A 169 4.43 -21.00 7.67
CA SER A 169 5.86 -21.06 7.41
C SER A 169 6.70 -20.15 8.32
N VAL A 170 6.04 -19.36 9.18
CA VAL A 170 6.71 -18.39 10.06
C VAL A 170 6.94 -19.04 11.42
N HIS A 171 8.20 -19.30 11.75
CA HIS A 171 8.58 -19.91 13.03
C HIS A 171 9.45 -18.99 13.90
N SER A 172 9.88 -17.85 13.36
CA SER A 172 10.72 -16.89 14.05
C SER A 172 10.43 -15.45 13.61
N ARG A 173 10.91 -14.46 14.39
CA ARG A 173 10.87 -13.05 13.99
C ARG A 173 11.71 -12.77 12.74
N GLU A 174 12.75 -13.54 12.50
CA GLU A 174 13.59 -13.39 11.31
C GLU A 174 12.83 -13.80 10.04
N ASP A 175 11.97 -14.81 10.13
CA ASP A 175 11.10 -15.20 9.01
C ASP A 175 10.11 -14.09 8.66
N ILE A 176 9.58 -13.37 9.66
CA ILE A 176 8.70 -12.22 9.42
C ILE A 176 9.42 -11.12 8.64
N HIS A 177 10.70 -10.84 8.91
CA HIS A 177 11.44 -9.79 8.18
C HIS A 177 11.56 -10.07 6.68
N LYS A 178 11.60 -11.35 6.27
CA LYS A 178 11.59 -11.74 4.85
C LYS A 178 10.29 -11.34 4.16
N TRP A 179 9.17 -11.32 4.90
CA TRP A 179 7.85 -10.96 4.42
C TRP A 179 7.52 -9.48 4.59
N LEU A 180 8.03 -8.84 5.65
CA LEU A 180 7.81 -7.42 5.91
C LEU A 180 8.41 -6.53 4.82
N GLY A 181 9.57 -6.92 4.28
CA GLY A 181 10.17 -6.36 3.06
C GLY A 181 9.94 -4.86 2.83
N ASP A 182 9.80 -4.47 1.57
CA ASP A 182 9.28 -3.15 1.19
C ASP A 182 7.78 -3.30 0.85
N ARG A 183 6.94 -3.27 1.90
CA ARG A 183 5.46 -3.32 1.78
C ARG A 183 4.94 -2.30 0.78
N ASP A 184 5.57 -1.12 0.74
CA ASP A 184 5.21 -0.05 -0.18
C ASP A 184 5.56 -0.45 -1.62
N ALA A 185 6.72 -1.07 -1.86
CA ALA A 185 7.06 -1.62 -3.17
C ALA A 185 6.07 -2.70 -3.64
N HIS A 186 5.51 -3.51 -2.74
CA HIS A 186 4.49 -4.48 -3.12
C HIS A 186 3.21 -3.78 -3.62
N ALA A 187 2.70 -2.80 -2.89
CA ALA A 187 1.56 -1.99 -3.32
C ALA A 187 1.85 -1.25 -4.65
N VAL A 188 3.04 -0.67 -4.79
CA VAL A 188 3.48 0.03 -6.01
C VAL A 188 3.62 -0.92 -7.20
N SER A 189 3.98 -2.20 -6.97
CA SER A 189 4.13 -3.18 -8.04
C SER A 189 2.84 -3.40 -8.84
N TYR A 190 1.67 -3.15 -8.25
CA TYR A 190 0.40 -3.14 -8.98
C TYR A 190 0.32 -2.01 -10.01
N GLY A 191 0.82 -0.81 -9.68
CA GLY A 191 0.95 0.29 -10.64
C GLY A 191 1.87 -0.09 -11.82
N GLY A 192 3.00 -0.74 -11.55
CA GLY A 192 3.89 -1.24 -12.61
C GLY A 192 3.27 -2.34 -13.49
N ARG A 193 2.40 -3.19 -12.94
CA ARG A 193 1.64 -4.20 -13.71
C ARG A 193 0.51 -3.57 -14.52
N PHE A 194 -0.09 -2.49 -14.05
CA PHE A 194 -1.10 -1.71 -14.78
C PHE A 194 -0.54 -1.16 -16.11
N TRP A 195 0.66 -0.57 -16.09
CA TRP A 195 1.33 -0.07 -17.30
C TRP A 195 1.63 -1.16 -18.34
N ARG A 196 2.00 -2.37 -17.89
CA ARG A 196 2.23 -3.53 -18.78
C ARG A 196 0.94 -4.08 -19.40
N ARG A 197 -0.19 -4.01 -18.68
CA ARG A 197 -1.49 -4.47 -19.19
C ARG A 197 -2.18 -3.42 -20.09
N ALA A 198 -1.89 -2.15 -19.88
CA ALA A 198 -2.39 -1.03 -20.69
C ALA A 198 -1.64 -0.83 -22.02
N GLY A 199 -0.62 -1.65 -22.34
CA GLY A 199 0.10 -1.57 -23.61
C GLY A 199 0.89 -0.27 -23.79
N ALA A 200 1.36 0.35 -22.71
CA ALA A 200 2.34 1.43 -22.83
C ALA A 200 3.71 0.84 -23.26
N PRO A 201 4.45 1.52 -24.15
CA PRO A 201 5.73 1.04 -24.67
C PRO A 201 6.79 0.82 -23.58
#